data_AF-A0A1S3WYR0-F1
#
_entry.id   AF-A0A1S3WYR0-F1
#
_cell.length_a   1.000
_cell.length_b   1.000
_cell.length_c   1.000
_cell.angle_alpha   90.00
_cell.angle_beta   90.00
_cell.angle_gamma   90.00
#
_symmetry.space_group_name_H-M   'P 1'
#
loop_
_entity.id
_entity.type
_entity.pdbx_description
1 polymer ?
#
loop_
_entity_poly.entity_id
_entity_poly.type
_entity_poly.pdbx_seq_one_letter_code
_entity_poly.pdbx_strand_id
1 'polypeptide(L)'
;MVGLRPKLLFVWDQGKCIDSGFKCLEKKEKPIFLKQMKKIWENKYHILPFRGGKFSESNILMIDDEPHVALLNPPNTAVFPPIFKVGNGRDTFLGPKGDLRKFLDGLTSLWTTCNYSFSS
;
A
#
# COMPACT_ATOMS: atom_id res chain seq x y z
N MET A 1 -9.45 -15.89 11.75
CA MET A 1 -9.22 -14.42 11.72
C MET A 1 -10.45 -13.69 12.29
N VAL A 2 -10.56 -13.61 13.61
CA VAL A 2 -11.58 -12.83 14.31
C VAL A 2 -10.81 -11.75 15.07
N GLY A 3 -10.88 -10.49 14.61
CA GLY A 3 -10.20 -9.38 15.30
C GLY A 3 -9.86 -8.14 14.45
N LEU A 4 -9.53 -8.29 13.16
CA LEU A 4 -9.12 -7.16 12.30
C LEU A 4 -10.19 -6.66 11.32
N ARG A 5 -11.22 -7.48 11.06
CA ARG A 5 -12.32 -7.13 10.14
C ARG A 5 -13.02 -5.79 10.44
N PRO A 6 -13.28 -5.39 11.71
CA PRO A 6 -13.97 -4.12 11.96
C PRO A 6 -13.11 -2.87 11.68
N LYS A 7 -11.81 -3.02 11.42
CA LYS A 7 -10.88 -1.90 11.13
C LYS A 7 -10.43 -1.84 9.66
N LEU A 8 -10.84 -2.80 8.84
CA LEU A 8 -10.54 -2.82 7.40
C LEU A 8 -11.54 -1.90 6.69
N LEU A 9 -11.04 -0.87 5.99
CA LEU A 9 -11.90 0.09 5.31
C LEU A 9 -12.58 -0.49 4.06
N PHE A 10 -11.85 -1.24 3.23
CA PHE A 10 -12.36 -1.82 1.99
C PHE A 10 -11.43 -2.94 1.49
N VAL A 11 -11.92 -3.70 0.50
CA VAL A 11 -11.13 -4.70 -0.24
C VAL A 11 -10.97 -4.25 -1.68
N TRP A 12 -9.72 -4.25 -2.15
CA TRP A 12 -9.37 -4.01 -3.55
C TRP A 12 -8.89 -5.31 -4.18
N ASP A 13 -9.70 -5.86 -5.07
CA ASP A 13 -9.39 -7.10 -5.78
C ASP A 13 -8.75 -6.82 -7.15
N GLN A 14 -8.35 -7.89 -7.84
CA GLN A 14 -7.74 -7.83 -9.16
C GLN A 14 -8.64 -7.13 -10.19
N GLY A 15 -9.97 -7.24 -10.08
CA GLY A 15 -10.91 -6.61 -11.01
C GLY A 15 -10.86 -5.07 -11.00
N LYS A 16 -10.26 -4.47 -9.97
CA LYS A 16 -10.07 -3.01 -9.87
C LYS A 16 -8.68 -2.56 -10.34
N CYS A 17 -7.75 -3.50 -10.51
CA CYS A 17 -6.42 -3.24 -11.08
C CYS A 17 -6.51 -2.86 -12.57
N ILE A 18 -5.44 -2.28 -13.09
CA ILE A 18 -5.28 -2.06 -14.54
C ILE A 18 -4.56 -3.28 -15.10
N ASP A 19 -5.18 -3.94 -16.07
CA ASP A 19 -4.47 -4.90 -16.91
C ASP A 19 -3.52 -4.14 -17.82
N SER A 20 -2.23 -4.44 -17.72
CA SER A 20 -1.22 -3.80 -18.56
C SER A 20 -1.26 -4.30 -20.01
N GLY A 21 -1.93 -5.42 -20.28
CA GLY A 21 -1.87 -6.15 -21.55
C GLY A 21 -0.58 -6.96 -21.73
N PHE A 22 0.38 -6.85 -20.79
CA PHE A 22 1.65 -7.57 -20.81
C PHE A 22 1.64 -8.74 -19.83
N LYS A 23 2.56 -9.68 -20.05
CA LYS A 23 2.76 -10.86 -19.21
C LYS A 23 4.18 -10.88 -18.65
N CYS A 24 4.37 -11.53 -17.51
CA CYS A 24 5.69 -11.67 -16.90
C CYS A 24 6.65 -12.40 -17.84
N LEU A 25 7.91 -11.94 -17.88
CA LEU A 25 8.95 -12.54 -18.72
C LEU A 25 9.26 -13.99 -18.30
N GLU A 26 9.37 -14.23 -16.99
CA GLU A 26 9.68 -15.54 -16.42
C GLU A 26 8.51 -16.52 -16.49
N LYS A 27 7.28 -16.00 -16.42
CA LYS A 27 6.04 -16.79 -16.47
C LYS A 27 5.09 -16.18 -17.49
N LYS A 28 5.24 -16.61 -18.75
CA LYS A 28 4.49 -16.11 -19.91
C LYS A 28 2.97 -16.28 -19.82
N GLU A 29 2.46 -16.97 -18.82
CA GLU A 29 1.01 -17.08 -18.56
C GLU A 29 0.53 -16.12 -17.48
N LYS A 30 1.41 -15.54 -16.66
CA LYS A 30 1.06 -14.62 -15.58
C LYS A 30 0.88 -13.21 -16.16
N PRO A 31 -0.34 -12.65 -16.21
CA PRO A 31 -0.56 -11.26 -16.62
C PRO A 31 0.03 -10.30 -15.58
N ILE A 32 0.41 -9.11 -16.05
CA ILE A 32 0.90 -8.02 -15.19
C ILE A 32 -0.25 -7.06 -14.91
N PHE A 33 -0.60 -6.93 -13.64
CA PHE A 33 -1.61 -6.00 -13.14
C PHE A 33 -0.96 -4.83 -12.40
N LEU A 34 -1.46 -3.62 -12.65
CA LEU A 34 -0.98 -2.39 -12.02
C LEU A 34 -2.03 -1.86 -11.03
N LYS A 35 -1.58 -1.44 -9.85
CA LYS A 35 -2.41 -0.93 -8.75
C LYS A 35 -2.33 0.59 -8.73
N GLN A 36 -3.18 1.25 -9.52
CA GLN A 36 -3.20 2.71 -9.61
C GLN A 36 -3.96 3.35 -8.43
N MET A 37 -3.23 3.94 -7.48
CA MET A 37 -3.78 4.54 -6.26
C MET A 37 -4.59 5.81 -6.49
N LYS A 38 -4.39 6.51 -7.62
CA LYS A 38 -5.21 7.67 -7.99
C LYS A 38 -6.72 7.37 -7.97
N LYS A 39 -7.10 6.15 -8.34
CA LYS A 39 -8.48 5.67 -8.27
C LYS A 39 -9.06 5.67 -6.83
N ILE A 40 -8.19 5.54 -5.82
CA ILE A 40 -8.53 5.62 -4.39
C ILE A 40 -8.66 7.08 -3.95
N TRP A 41 -7.71 7.95 -4.30
CA TRP A 41 -7.74 9.38 -3.93
C TRP A 41 -9.01 10.09 -4.42
N GLU A 42 -9.36 9.80 -5.67
CA GLU A 42 -10.56 10.33 -6.33
C GLU A 42 -11.84 9.63 -5.85
N ASN A 43 -11.73 8.58 -5.03
CA ASN A 43 -12.82 7.69 -4.65
C ASN A 43 -13.70 7.28 -5.85
N LYS A 44 -13.05 6.98 -6.99
CA LYS A 44 -13.70 6.86 -8.32
C LYS A 44 -14.80 5.79 -8.38
N TYR A 45 -14.72 4.80 -7.50
CA TYR A 45 -15.67 3.69 -7.40
C TYR A 45 -16.51 3.72 -6.13
N HIS A 46 -16.54 4.84 -5.40
CA HIS A 46 -17.20 4.96 -4.10
C HIS A 46 -16.79 3.85 -3.11
N ILE A 47 -15.55 3.37 -3.24
CA ILE A 47 -14.98 2.30 -2.42
C ILE A 47 -14.69 2.74 -0.98
N LEU A 48 -14.57 4.04 -0.76
CA LEU A 48 -14.28 4.63 0.55
C LEU A 48 -15.52 5.31 1.12
N PRO A 49 -15.76 5.21 2.45
CA PRO A 49 -16.94 5.78 3.09
C PRO A 49 -16.90 7.31 3.25
N PHE A 50 -15.83 7.99 2.82
CA PHE A 50 -15.67 9.44 2.90
C PHE A 50 -15.52 10.07 1.51
N ARG A 51 -15.76 11.38 1.41
CA ARG A 51 -15.63 12.14 0.16
C ARG A 51 -14.19 12.08 -0.38
N GLY A 52 -14.04 12.13 -1.71
CA GLY A 52 -12.74 12.21 -2.36
C GLY A 52 -11.91 13.39 -1.82
N GLY A 53 -10.58 13.24 -1.83
CA GLY A 53 -9.65 14.28 -1.35
C GLY A 53 -9.18 14.15 0.10
N LYS A 54 -9.76 13.25 0.92
CA LYS A 54 -9.16 12.92 2.24
C LYS A 54 -7.79 12.24 2.09
N PHE A 55 -7.63 11.50 1.01
CA PHE A 55 -6.39 10.83 0.65
C PHE A 55 -5.80 11.38 -0.64
N SER A 56 -4.47 11.44 -0.68
CA SER A 56 -3.66 11.98 -1.76
C SER A 56 -2.35 11.19 -1.87
N GLU A 57 -1.50 11.57 -2.82
CA GLU A 57 -0.13 11.05 -2.94
C GLU A 57 0.73 11.34 -1.70
N SER A 58 0.43 12.38 -0.91
CA SER A 58 1.24 12.79 0.23
C SER A 58 0.89 12.08 1.54
N ASN A 59 -0.22 11.33 1.60
CA ASN A 59 -0.67 10.66 2.82
C ASN A 59 -1.13 9.21 2.62
N ILE A 60 -0.88 8.65 1.44
CA ILE A 60 -1.04 7.22 1.15
C ILE A 60 0.33 6.59 0.92
N LEU A 61 0.51 5.40 1.49
CA LEU A 61 1.64 4.53 1.24
C LEU A 61 1.15 3.14 0.82
N MET A 62 1.62 2.67 -0.33
CA MET A 62 1.45 1.28 -0.76
C MET A 62 2.54 0.39 -0.17
N ILE A 63 2.17 -0.80 0.27
CA ILE A 63 3.11 -1.83 0.74
C ILE A 63 2.84 -3.08 -0.10
N ASP A 64 3.82 -3.50 -0.88
CA ASP A 64 3.70 -4.63 -1.81
C ASP A 64 5.08 -5.23 -2.04
N ASP A 65 5.22 -6.53 -2.21
CA ASP A 65 6.52 -7.17 -2.46
C ASP A 65 6.96 -7.11 -3.93
N GLU A 66 6.06 -6.71 -4.85
CA GLU A 66 6.33 -6.60 -6.28
C GLU A 66 6.43 -5.13 -6.76
N PRO A 67 7.63 -4.59 -7.07
CA PRO A 67 7.81 -3.20 -7.47
C PRO A 67 6.96 -2.73 -8.66
N HIS A 68 6.76 -3.63 -9.62
CA HIS A 68 6.07 -3.31 -10.87
C HIS A 68 4.60 -2.95 -10.68
N VAL A 69 3.95 -3.39 -9.60
CA VAL A 69 2.52 -3.10 -9.36
C VAL A 69 2.29 -1.61 -9.08
N ALA A 70 3.33 -0.87 -8.68
CA ALA A 70 3.27 0.55 -8.36
C ALA A 70 3.60 1.48 -9.54
N LEU A 71 3.85 0.94 -10.75
CA LEU A 71 4.46 1.68 -11.86
C LEU A 71 3.73 2.98 -12.25
N LEU A 72 2.42 3.04 -12.02
CA LEU A 72 1.58 4.20 -12.36
C LEU A 72 1.37 5.16 -11.18
N ASN A 73 2.02 4.92 -10.05
CA ASN A 73 1.93 5.75 -8.86
C ASN A 73 3.11 6.73 -8.81
N PRO A 74 2.93 7.93 -8.22
CA PRO A 74 4.01 8.89 -8.04
C PRO A 74 5.20 8.29 -7.26
N PRO A 75 6.41 8.83 -7.45
CA PRO A 75 7.57 8.40 -6.69
C PRO A 75 7.33 8.57 -5.18
N ASN A 76 7.99 7.74 -4.37
CA ASN A 76 7.92 7.77 -2.91
C ASN A 76 6.53 7.48 -2.30
N THR A 77 5.60 6.90 -3.08
CA THR A 77 4.26 6.50 -2.59
C THR A 77 4.13 5.00 -2.32
N ALA A 78 5.22 4.23 -2.47
CA ALA A 78 5.23 2.79 -2.25
C ALA A 78 6.56 2.33 -1.62
N VAL A 79 6.48 1.29 -0.80
CA VAL A 79 7.65 0.57 -0.27
C VAL A 79 7.54 -0.91 -0.59
N PHE A 80 8.69 -1.54 -0.86
CA PHE A 80 8.78 -2.92 -1.32
C PHE A 80 9.56 -3.77 -0.32
N PRO A 81 8.89 -4.31 0.72
CA PRO A 81 9.55 -5.14 1.71
C PRO A 81 10.02 -6.49 1.13
N PRO A 82 10.93 -7.19 1.83
CA PRO A 82 11.35 -8.53 1.45
C PRO A 82 10.16 -9.51 1.36
N ILE A 83 10.19 -10.39 0.37
CA ILE A 83 9.18 -11.43 0.16
C ILE A 83 9.16 -12.38 1.36
N PHE A 84 7.96 -12.63 1.90
CA PHE A 84 7.76 -13.61 2.96
C PHE A 84 8.02 -15.03 2.43
N LYS A 85 8.84 -15.81 3.15
CA LYS A 85 9.10 -17.21 2.82
C LYS A 85 8.39 -18.12 3.82
N VAL A 86 7.48 -18.95 3.31
CA VAL A 86 6.80 -19.97 4.11
C VAL A 86 7.83 -20.87 4.80
N GLY A 87 7.62 -21.16 6.09
CA GLY A 87 8.54 -21.95 6.90
C GLY A 87 9.66 -21.15 7.57
N ASN A 88 9.79 -19.85 7.29
CA ASN A 88 10.71 -18.99 8.04
C ASN A 88 10.11 -18.61 9.41
N GLY A 89 10.23 -19.50 10.40
CA GLY A 89 9.75 -19.26 11.76
C GLY A 89 10.52 -18.15 12.52
N ARG A 90 11.60 -17.62 11.94
CA ARG A 90 12.37 -16.50 12.48
C ARG A 90 11.99 -15.16 11.85
N ASP A 91 10.99 -15.13 10.95
CA ASP A 91 10.51 -13.90 10.37
C ASP A 91 9.80 -13.04 11.41
N THR A 92 10.43 -11.92 11.77
CA THR A 92 9.87 -10.94 12.70
C THR A 92 9.52 -9.62 12.02
N PHE A 93 9.54 -9.55 10.68
CA PHE A 93 9.47 -8.30 9.92
C PHE A 93 8.18 -7.51 10.18
N LEU A 94 7.04 -8.22 10.27
CA LEU A 94 5.72 -7.66 10.58
C LEU A 94 5.38 -7.69 12.08
N GLY A 95 6.29 -8.18 12.93
CA GLY A 95 6.05 -8.34 14.36
C GLY A 95 5.93 -7.02 15.13
N PRO A 96 5.57 -7.06 16.42
CA PRO A 96 5.41 -5.85 17.25
C PRO A 96 6.65 -4.95 17.32
N LYS A 97 7.85 -5.53 17.19
CA LYS A 97 9.16 -4.85 17.10
C LYS A 97 9.82 -5.04 15.73
N GLY A 98 9.04 -5.43 14.72
CA GLY A 98 9.49 -5.67 13.36
C GLY A 98 9.84 -4.38 12.63
N ASP A 99 10.66 -4.49 11.60
CA ASP A 99 11.22 -3.32 10.92
C ASP A 99 10.17 -2.55 10.13
N LEU A 100 9.15 -3.22 9.55
CA LEU A 100 8.05 -2.51 8.90
C LEU A 100 7.29 -1.63 9.89
N ARG A 101 7.04 -2.14 11.11
CA ARG A 101 6.32 -1.38 12.11
C ARG A 101 7.10 -0.15 12.56
N LYS A 102 8.41 -0.31 12.84
CA LYS A 102 9.29 0.82 13.16
C LYS A 102 9.31 1.87 12.04
N PHE A 103 9.36 1.43 10.78
CA PHE A 103 9.33 2.32 9.62
C PHE A 103 8.03 3.14 9.56
N LEU A 104 6.88 2.49 9.70
CA LEU A 104 5.58 3.18 9.70
C LEU A 104 5.40 4.12 10.90
N ASP A 105 5.85 3.73 12.09
CA ASP A 105 5.86 4.59 13.27
C ASP A 105 6.75 5.83 13.06
N GLY A 106 7.91 5.65 12.40
CA GLY A 106 8.78 6.75 11.97
C GLY A 106 8.07 7.74 11.04
N LEU A 107 7.40 7.26 9.99
CA LEU A 107 6.67 8.12 9.05
C LEU A 107 5.55 8.93 9.73
N THR A 108 4.78 8.29 10.63
CA THR A 108 3.67 8.96 11.31
C THR A 108 4.14 9.99 12.34
N SER A 109 5.25 9.74 13.03
CA SER A 109 5.85 10.71 13.96
C SER A 109 6.38 11.97 13.26
N LEU A 110 7.02 11.81 12.09
CA LEU A 110 7.49 12.92 11.27
C LEU A 110 6.33 13.77 10.76
N TRP A 111 5.28 13.13 10.23
CA TRP A 111 4.08 13.83 9.77
C TRP A 111 3.45 14.65 10.89
N THR A 112 3.34 14.08 12.08
CA THR A 112 2.78 14.77 13.26
C THR A 112 3.64 15.99 13.60
N THR A 113 4.96 15.81 13.75
CA THR A 113 5.90 16.89 14.09
C THR A 113 5.84 18.04 13.08
N CYS A 114 5.90 17.74 11.78
CA CYS A 114 5.84 18.76 10.74
C CYS A 114 4.53 19.55 10.76
N ASN A 115 3.37 18.89 10.92
CA ASN A 115 2.09 19.61 10.98
C ASN A 115 1.93 20.47 12.24
N TYR A 116 2.53 20.06 13.37
CA TYR A 116 2.58 20.91 14.56
C TYR A 116 3.48 22.15 14.37
N SER A 117 4.62 22.02 13.68
CA SER A 117 5.53 23.14 13.42
C SER A 117 5.00 24.20 12.43
N PHE A 118 4.00 23.86 11.60
CA PHE A 118 3.33 24.83 10.72
C PHE A 118 2.06 25.45 11.33
N SER A 119 1.67 25.02 12.53
CA SER A 119 0.48 25.49 13.24
C SER A 119 0.79 26.39 14.45
N SER A 120 2.07 26.69 14.68
CA SER A 120 2.60 27.49 15.79
C SER A 120 3.20 28.81 15.33
#